data_AF-A0A8H6CGS1-F1
#
_entry.id   AF-A0A8H6CGS1-F1
#
_cell.length_a   1.000
_cell.length_b   1.000
_cell.length_c   1.000
_cell.angle_alpha   90.00
_cell.angle_beta   90.00
_cell.angle_gamma   90.00
#
_symmetry.space_group_name_H-M   'P 1'
#
loop_
_entity.id
_entity.type
_entity.pdbx_description
1 polymer ?
#
loop_
_entity_poly.entity_id
_entity_poly.type
_entity_poly.pdbx_seq_one_letter_code
_entity_poly.pdbx_strand_id
1 'polypeptide(L)'
;MGKLILDAMEKVGKEGVITVKEGKTIEDELVATEGMRFDRGFTSAYFITDTKSQKVEFEKPLILLSEKNISAVQDIIPALEASTQMRRPLIIIAEEIDREALAVYILNKLRGQLQVAAVKALGFGDNRKSILGDLGILTNATVFTVKLDIKLEKATPEMLELTSSITITKEDIIILNGEGSVDVIAQRCEQIRGVMNDPSTFDYEKEKL
;
A
#
# COMPACT_ATOMS: atom_id res chain seq x y z
N MET A 1 -6.36 -18.40 21.92
CA MET A 1 -6.84 -17.02 21.65
C MET A 1 -6.28 -15.98 22.63
N GLY A 2 -6.80 -15.83 23.87
CA GLY A 2 -6.42 -14.71 24.74
C GLY A 2 -4.92 -14.56 25.06
N LYS A 3 -4.21 -15.67 25.29
CA LYS A 3 -2.76 -15.67 25.54
C LYS A 3 -1.94 -15.24 24.31
N LEU A 4 -2.28 -15.74 23.12
CA LEU A 4 -1.61 -15.38 21.87
C LEU A 4 -1.76 -13.90 21.51
N ILE A 5 -2.92 -13.31 21.81
CA ILE A 5 -3.13 -11.87 21.60
C ILE A 5 -2.24 -11.06 22.53
N LEU A 6 -2.13 -11.46 23.80
CA LEU A 6 -1.23 -10.80 24.76
C LEU A 6 0.23 -10.92 24.32
N ASP A 7 0.66 -12.13 23.94
CA ASP A 7 2.01 -12.39 23.45
C ASP A 7 2.31 -11.58 22.16
N ALA A 8 1.31 -11.40 21.29
CA ALA A 8 1.42 -10.55 20.10
C ALA A 8 1.57 -9.07 20.47
N MET A 9 0.74 -8.56 21.38
CA MET A 9 0.78 -7.17 21.85
C MET A 9 2.13 -6.85 22.51
N GLU A 10 2.69 -7.75 23.30
CA GLU A 10 4.03 -7.59 23.88
C GLU A 10 5.13 -7.55 22.81
N LYS A 11 5.00 -8.35 21.75
CA LYS A 11 6.01 -8.44 20.68
C LYS A 11 5.98 -7.25 19.72
N VAL A 12 4.79 -6.74 19.38
CA VAL A 12 4.64 -5.64 18.39
C VAL A 12 4.64 -4.25 19.03
N GLY A 13 4.38 -4.16 20.34
CA GLY A 13 4.32 -2.89 21.07
C GLY A 13 3.03 -2.10 20.85
N LYS A 14 2.98 -0.88 21.39
CA LYS A 14 1.76 -0.03 21.40
C LYS A 14 1.25 0.38 20.02
N GLU A 15 2.12 0.48 19.04
CA GLU A 15 1.80 0.98 17.69
C GLU A 15 1.77 -0.13 16.64
N GLY A 16 1.97 -1.38 17.06
CA GLY A 16 2.00 -2.52 16.17
C GLY A 16 0.61 -2.95 15.70
N VAL A 17 0.52 -3.39 14.45
CA VAL A 17 -0.73 -3.87 13.85
C VAL A 17 -0.79 -5.39 13.96
N ILE A 18 -1.83 -5.90 14.61
CA ILE A 18 -2.09 -7.34 14.71
C ILE A 18 -3.02 -7.74 13.56
N THR A 19 -2.55 -8.66 12.72
CA THR A 19 -3.37 -9.29 11.69
C THR A 19 -3.55 -10.78 11.99
N VAL A 20 -4.69 -11.33 11.61
CA VAL A 20 -4.99 -12.75 11.76
C VAL A 20 -5.20 -13.33 10.37
N LYS A 21 -4.37 -14.32 10.00
CA LYS A 21 -4.53 -15.11 8.78
C LYS A 21 -4.97 -16.52 9.13
N GLU A 22 -5.77 -17.12 8.27
CA GLU A 22 -6.19 -18.50 8.43
C GLU A 22 -5.01 -19.43 8.10
N GLY A 23 -4.57 -20.20 9.11
CA GLY A 23 -3.44 -21.12 8.98
C GLY A 23 -3.81 -22.40 8.24
N LYS A 24 -2.79 -23.08 7.67
CA LYS A 24 -2.95 -24.42 7.06
C LYS A 24 -2.74 -25.56 8.06
N THR A 25 -2.21 -25.23 9.23
CA THR A 25 -1.88 -26.15 10.32
C THR A 25 -2.92 -26.06 11.43
N ILE A 26 -2.93 -27.06 12.33
CA ILE A 26 -3.82 -27.09 13.50
C ILE A 26 -3.25 -26.23 14.64
N GLU A 27 -1.95 -25.92 14.57
CA GLU A 27 -1.24 -25.16 15.59
C GLU A 27 -1.34 -23.66 15.32
N ASP A 28 -1.55 -22.88 16.39
CA ASP A 28 -1.54 -21.42 16.33
C ASP A 28 -0.08 -20.92 16.22
N GLU A 29 0.23 -20.14 15.17
CA GLU A 29 1.55 -19.56 14.94
C GLU A 29 1.56 -18.04 15.12
N LEU A 30 2.62 -17.51 15.75
CA LEU A 30 2.82 -16.07 15.93
C LEU A 30 4.08 -15.62 15.18
N VAL A 31 3.87 -14.93 14.07
CA VAL A 31 4.94 -14.40 13.21
C VAL A 31 4.95 -12.87 13.31
N ALA A 32 6.12 -12.30 13.62
CA ALA A 32 6.33 -10.86 13.50
C ALA A 32 6.90 -10.60 12.11
N THR A 33 6.22 -9.77 11.34
CA THR A 33 6.57 -9.40 9.97
C THR A 33 6.65 -7.89 9.86
N GLU A 34 7.55 -7.41 9.00
CA GLU A 34 7.59 -5.99 8.65
C GLU A 34 6.38 -5.61 7.82
N GLY A 35 5.89 -4.39 7.98
CA GLY A 35 4.71 -3.93 7.28
C GLY A 35 4.35 -2.49 7.66
N MET A 36 3.34 -1.97 6.98
CA MET A 36 2.82 -0.63 7.20
C MET A 36 1.31 -0.65 7.11
N ARG A 37 0.67 0.12 7.99
CA ARG A 37 -0.75 0.44 7.93
C ARG A 37 -0.92 1.94 7.77
N PHE A 38 -1.89 2.35 6.97
CA PHE A 38 -2.35 3.73 6.96
C PHE A 38 -3.86 3.82 6.74
N ASP A 39 -4.44 4.91 7.25
CA ASP A 39 -5.89 5.09 7.38
C ASP A 39 -6.50 5.65 6.07
N ARG A 40 -6.32 4.89 4.99
CA ARG A 40 -7.00 5.06 3.71
C ARG A 40 -7.41 3.72 3.12
N GLY A 41 -8.72 3.51 3.01
CA GLY A 41 -9.30 2.34 2.38
C GLY A 41 -9.54 2.46 0.87
N PHE A 42 -10.23 1.46 0.31
CA PHE A 42 -10.54 1.39 -1.11
C PHE A 42 -11.42 2.56 -1.58
N THR A 43 -11.19 3.04 -2.80
CA THR A 43 -12.02 4.10 -3.41
C THR A 43 -13.41 3.62 -3.82
N SER A 44 -13.59 2.30 -3.97
CA SER A 44 -14.85 1.70 -4.35
C SER A 44 -15.05 0.31 -3.75
N ALA A 45 -16.23 0.07 -3.17
CA ALA A 45 -16.62 -1.25 -2.65
C ALA A 45 -16.68 -2.33 -3.74
N TYR A 46 -16.74 -1.96 -5.02
CA TYR A 46 -16.68 -2.93 -6.10
C TYR A 46 -15.35 -3.68 -6.18
N PHE A 47 -14.28 -3.19 -5.54
CA PHE A 47 -13.01 -3.90 -5.47
C PHE A 47 -12.97 -5.05 -4.48
N ILE A 48 -13.93 -5.13 -3.55
CA ILE A 48 -14.00 -6.18 -2.51
C ILE A 48 -13.84 -7.56 -3.15
N THR A 49 -12.90 -8.35 -2.61
CA THR A 49 -12.62 -9.73 -3.03
C THR A 49 -13.25 -10.72 -2.06
N ASP A 50 -13.31 -10.40 -0.77
CA ASP A 50 -14.04 -11.15 0.25
C ASP A 50 -15.27 -10.35 0.71
N THR A 51 -16.44 -10.78 0.24
CA THR A 51 -17.73 -10.15 0.55
C THR A 51 -18.19 -10.40 1.99
N LYS A 52 -17.69 -11.42 2.68
CA LYS A 52 -18.08 -11.70 4.08
C LYS A 52 -17.44 -10.70 5.02
N SER A 53 -16.14 -10.48 4.88
CA SER A 53 -15.35 -9.55 5.70
C SER A 53 -15.24 -8.15 5.10
N GLN A 54 -15.84 -7.90 3.93
CA GLN A 54 -15.84 -6.59 3.26
C GLN A 54 -14.42 -6.02 3.05
N LYS A 55 -13.50 -6.88 2.60
CA LYS A 55 -12.09 -6.54 2.37
C LYS A 55 -11.64 -6.90 0.96
N VAL A 56 -10.65 -6.16 0.48
CA VAL A 56 -9.81 -6.55 -0.65
C VAL A 56 -8.61 -7.28 -0.07
N GLU A 57 -8.30 -8.44 -0.60
CA GLU A 57 -7.11 -9.21 -0.26
C GLU A 57 -6.42 -9.66 -1.52
N PHE A 58 -5.15 -9.29 -1.63
CA PHE A 58 -4.28 -9.70 -2.70
C PHE A 58 -2.99 -10.27 -2.14
N GLU A 59 -2.61 -11.42 -2.68
CA GLU A 59 -1.31 -12.03 -2.45
C GLU A 59 -0.39 -11.62 -3.61
N LYS A 60 0.82 -11.22 -3.28
CA LYS A 60 1.85 -10.81 -4.24
C LYS A 60 1.40 -9.75 -5.27
N PRO A 61 0.72 -8.67 -4.86
CA PRO A 61 0.29 -7.63 -5.79
C PRO A 61 1.48 -6.82 -6.32
N LEU A 62 1.34 -6.31 -7.54
CA LEU A 62 2.12 -5.19 -8.07
C LEU A 62 1.57 -3.88 -7.48
N ILE A 63 2.44 -2.92 -7.18
CA ILE A 63 2.05 -1.63 -6.60
C ILE A 63 2.48 -0.49 -7.51
N LEU A 64 1.50 0.32 -7.92
CA LEU A 64 1.72 1.58 -8.62
C LEU A 64 1.53 2.74 -7.65
N LEU A 65 2.58 3.54 -7.44
CA LEU A 65 2.58 4.72 -6.58
C LEU A 65 2.66 5.99 -7.42
N SER A 66 1.61 6.81 -7.44
CA SER A 66 1.56 8.05 -8.22
C SER A 66 1.36 9.28 -7.33
N GLU A 67 2.22 10.29 -7.48
CA GLU A 67 1.99 11.60 -6.88
C GLU A 67 0.88 12.37 -7.62
N LYS A 68 0.64 12.04 -8.89
CA LYS A 68 -0.32 12.71 -9.76
C LYS A 68 -1.69 12.03 -9.73
N ASN A 69 -2.71 12.81 -10.08
CA ASN A 69 -4.04 12.30 -10.41
C ASN A 69 -3.97 11.35 -11.61
N ILE A 70 -4.75 10.28 -11.54
CA ILE A 70 -4.96 9.37 -12.67
C ILE A 70 -6.31 9.72 -13.29
N SER A 71 -6.26 10.54 -14.34
CA SER A 71 -7.45 11.00 -15.05
C SER A 71 -7.86 10.06 -16.17
N ALA A 72 -6.88 9.50 -16.87
CA ALA A 72 -7.08 8.68 -18.04
C ALA A 72 -6.62 7.24 -17.82
N VAL A 73 -7.36 6.29 -18.39
CA VAL A 73 -6.95 4.88 -18.38
C VAL A 73 -5.65 4.67 -19.15
N GLN A 74 -5.40 5.47 -20.21
CA GLN A 74 -4.22 5.37 -21.05
C GLN A 74 -2.91 5.47 -20.24
N ASP A 75 -2.90 6.32 -19.21
CA ASP A 75 -1.73 6.52 -18.35
C ASP A 75 -1.29 5.24 -17.64
N ILE A 76 -2.21 4.30 -17.39
CA ILE A 76 -1.94 3.10 -16.60
C ILE A 76 -2.01 1.81 -17.40
N ILE A 77 -2.27 1.86 -18.71
CA ILE A 77 -2.28 0.67 -19.58
C ILE A 77 -1.04 -0.20 -19.36
N PRO A 78 0.19 0.35 -19.30
CA PRO A 78 1.37 -0.48 -19.07
C PRO A 78 1.32 -1.27 -17.75
N ALA A 79 0.78 -0.67 -16.68
CA ALA A 79 0.65 -1.33 -15.39
C ALA A 79 -0.43 -2.43 -15.40
N LEU A 80 -1.54 -2.20 -16.12
CA LEU A 80 -2.59 -3.22 -16.32
C LEU A 80 -2.09 -4.39 -17.16
N GLU A 81 -1.30 -4.11 -18.20
CA GLU A 81 -0.67 -5.13 -19.03
C GLU A 81 0.35 -5.95 -18.22
N ALA A 82 1.20 -5.30 -17.42
CA ALA A 82 2.14 -5.98 -16.53
C ALA A 82 1.41 -6.91 -15.54
N SER A 83 0.35 -6.42 -14.89
CA SER A 83 -0.51 -7.22 -14.00
C SER A 83 -1.10 -8.44 -14.71
N THR A 84 -1.60 -8.27 -15.93
CA THR A 84 -2.19 -9.36 -16.72
C THR A 84 -1.14 -10.38 -17.15
N GLN A 85 0.00 -9.93 -17.67
CA GLN A 85 1.09 -10.78 -18.15
C GLN A 85 1.70 -11.61 -17.01
N MET A 86 1.91 -10.98 -15.86
CA MET A 86 2.46 -11.64 -14.67
C MET A 86 1.42 -12.45 -13.90
N ARG A 87 0.12 -12.31 -14.24
CA ARG A 87 -1.02 -12.87 -13.52
C ARG A 87 -1.01 -12.52 -12.04
N ARG A 88 -0.71 -11.26 -11.74
CA ARG A 88 -0.65 -10.73 -10.38
C ARG A 88 -1.64 -9.58 -10.22
N PRO A 89 -2.27 -9.44 -9.04
CA PRO A 89 -3.14 -8.29 -8.78
C PRO A 89 -2.37 -6.96 -8.88
N LEU A 90 -3.09 -5.88 -9.17
CA LEU A 90 -2.54 -4.52 -9.18
C LEU A 90 -3.20 -3.67 -8.09
N ILE A 91 -2.38 -3.01 -7.27
CA ILE A 91 -2.78 -1.97 -6.33
C ILE A 91 -2.33 -0.62 -6.88
N ILE A 92 -3.28 0.30 -7.01
CA ILE A 92 -3.04 1.66 -7.46
C ILE A 92 -3.21 2.61 -6.27
N ILE A 93 -2.15 3.33 -5.91
CA ILE A 93 -2.17 4.38 -4.90
C ILE A 93 -1.81 5.70 -5.56
N ALA A 94 -2.76 6.61 -5.65
CA ALA A 94 -2.59 7.90 -6.33
C ALA A 94 -3.22 9.05 -5.54
N GLU A 95 -2.86 10.31 -5.83
CA GLU A 95 -3.51 11.47 -5.22
C GLU A 95 -5.04 11.43 -5.40
N GLU A 96 -5.49 11.25 -6.63
CA GLU A 96 -6.89 11.15 -7.00
C GLU A 96 -7.03 10.20 -8.20
N ILE A 97 -8.18 9.53 -8.29
CA ILE A 97 -8.49 8.65 -9.42
C ILE A 97 -9.84 9.09 -9.95
N ASP A 98 -9.84 9.62 -11.17
CA ASP A 98 -11.05 10.17 -11.77
C ASP A 98 -12.07 9.08 -12.05
N ARG A 99 -13.35 9.48 -12.07
CA ARG A 99 -14.49 8.55 -12.19
C ARG A 99 -14.45 7.73 -13.47
N GLU A 100 -13.96 8.30 -14.57
CA GLU A 100 -13.84 7.62 -15.86
C GLU A 100 -12.84 6.46 -15.78
N ALA A 101 -11.64 6.74 -15.29
CA ALA A 101 -10.60 5.75 -15.05
C ALA A 101 -11.09 4.67 -14.07
N LEU A 102 -11.67 5.09 -12.94
CA LEU A 102 -12.20 4.20 -11.91
C LEU A 102 -13.28 3.24 -12.45
N ALA A 103 -14.18 3.73 -13.31
CA ALA A 103 -15.24 2.92 -13.90
C ALA A 103 -14.66 1.79 -14.76
N VAL A 104 -13.60 2.05 -15.53
CA VAL A 104 -12.95 1.03 -16.36
C VAL A 104 -12.30 -0.04 -15.48
N TYR A 105 -11.66 0.32 -14.37
CA TYR A 105 -11.04 -0.65 -13.45
C TYR A 105 -12.09 -1.56 -12.83
N ILE A 106 -13.19 -0.97 -12.37
CA ILE A 106 -14.33 -1.69 -11.79
C ILE A 106 -14.92 -2.67 -12.81
N LEU A 107 -15.17 -2.22 -14.05
CA LEU A 107 -15.75 -3.06 -15.09
C LEU A 107 -14.84 -4.24 -15.45
N ASN A 108 -13.53 -4.03 -15.56
CA ASN A 108 -12.59 -5.11 -15.83
C ASN A 108 -12.49 -6.12 -14.67
N LYS A 109 -12.54 -5.64 -13.42
CA LYS A 109 -12.62 -6.51 -12.24
C LYS A 109 -13.90 -7.32 -12.21
N LEU A 110 -15.06 -6.71 -12.46
CA LEU A 110 -16.35 -7.39 -12.47
C LEU A 110 -16.45 -8.45 -13.59
N ARG A 111 -15.74 -8.25 -14.71
CA ARG A 111 -15.61 -9.23 -15.79
C ARG A 111 -14.60 -10.34 -15.49
N GLY A 112 -13.90 -10.27 -14.35
CA GLY A 112 -12.85 -11.22 -13.97
C GLY A 112 -11.58 -11.13 -14.82
N GLN A 113 -11.42 -10.06 -15.59
CA GLN A 113 -10.29 -9.86 -16.50
C GLN A 113 -9.06 -9.33 -15.77
N LEU A 114 -9.28 -8.52 -14.73
CA LEU A 114 -8.21 -7.88 -13.96
C LEU A 114 -8.49 -8.01 -12.46
N GLN A 115 -7.47 -8.38 -11.69
CA GLN A 115 -7.50 -8.26 -10.25
C GLN A 115 -6.87 -6.91 -9.89
N VAL A 116 -7.70 -5.90 -9.64
CA VAL A 116 -7.22 -4.53 -9.40
C VAL A 116 -7.98 -3.90 -8.23
N ALA A 117 -7.30 -3.09 -7.44
CA ALA A 117 -7.91 -2.18 -6.49
C ALA A 117 -7.19 -0.84 -6.46
N ALA A 118 -7.93 0.19 -6.08
CA ALA A 118 -7.47 1.57 -6.07
C ALA A 118 -7.72 2.21 -4.70
N VAL A 119 -6.73 2.96 -4.22
CA VAL A 119 -6.71 3.66 -2.93
C VAL A 119 -6.20 5.08 -3.18
N LYS A 120 -6.74 6.06 -2.46
CA LYS A 120 -6.17 7.42 -2.47
C LYS A 120 -4.97 7.48 -1.55
N ALA A 121 -3.91 8.14 -1.99
CA ALA A 121 -2.75 8.43 -1.17
C ALA A 121 -3.15 9.23 0.09
N LEU A 122 -2.49 8.94 1.21
CA LEU A 122 -2.71 9.62 2.48
C LEU A 122 -2.03 11.00 2.49
N GLY A 123 -2.63 11.96 3.20
CA GLY A 123 -2.08 13.30 3.36
C GLY A 123 -2.30 14.24 2.17
N PHE A 124 -1.64 15.40 2.22
CA PHE A 124 -1.70 16.44 1.20
C PHE A 124 -0.33 17.10 1.04
N GLY A 125 -0.08 17.72 -0.12
CA GLY A 125 1.16 18.46 -0.38
C GLY A 125 2.41 17.62 -0.10
N ASP A 126 3.40 18.20 0.59
CA ASP A 126 4.66 17.54 0.90
C ASP A 126 4.51 16.34 1.86
N ASN A 127 3.51 16.35 2.73
CA ASN A 127 3.24 15.20 3.61
C ASN A 127 2.86 13.95 2.80
N ARG A 128 2.00 14.12 1.78
CA ARG A 128 1.65 13.01 0.86
C ARG A 128 2.87 12.50 0.10
N LYS A 129 3.74 13.40 -0.37
CA LYS A 129 4.97 13.02 -1.06
C LYS A 129 5.90 12.23 -0.15
N SER A 130 6.01 12.63 1.11
CA SER A 130 6.78 11.91 2.13
C SER A 130 6.22 10.50 2.33
N ILE A 131 4.91 10.37 2.59
CA ILE A 131 4.25 9.08 2.80
C ILE A 131 4.36 8.17 1.56
N LEU A 132 4.16 8.70 0.36
CA LEU A 132 4.36 7.93 -0.88
C LEU A 132 5.83 7.50 -1.04
N GLY A 133 6.78 8.34 -0.64
CA GLY A 133 8.20 7.99 -0.58
C GLY A 133 8.48 6.86 0.39
N ASP A 134 7.85 6.88 1.57
CA ASP A 134 7.98 5.83 2.59
C ASP A 134 7.40 4.51 2.07
N LEU A 135 6.27 4.55 1.37
CA LEU A 135 5.70 3.39 0.67
C LEU A 135 6.63 2.87 -0.43
N GLY A 136 7.24 3.77 -1.20
CA GLY A 136 8.23 3.40 -2.21
C GLY A 136 9.44 2.70 -1.59
N ILE A 137 9.94 3.19 -0.46
CA ILE A 137 11.05 2.57 0.29
C ILE A 137 10.63 1.21 0.83
N LEU A 138 9.46 1.10 1.47
CA LEU A 138 8.96 -0.15 2.06
C LEU A 138 8.76 -1.24 1.00
N THR A 139 8.22 -0.86 -0.16
CA THR A 139 7.82 -1.81 -1.20
C THR A 139 8.87 -1.97 -2.30
N ASN A 140 9.93 -1.15 -2.28
CA ASN A 140 10.88 -0.95 -3.37
C ASN A 140 10.25 -0.38 -4.68
N ALA A 141 8.96 -0.02 -4.67
CA ALA A 141 8.29 0.48 -5.87
C ALA A 141 8.72 1.90 -6.22
N THR A 142 8.76 2.19 -7.52
CA THR A 142 9.08 3.55 -7.99
C THR A 142 7.86 4.46 -7.79
N VAL A 143 8.07 5.58 -7.13
CA VAL A 143 7.04 6.62 -6.97
C VAL A 143 7.07 7.53 -8.19
N PHE A 144 6.00 7.53 -8.99
CA PHE A 144 5.85 8.41 -10.15
C PHE A 144 5.59 9.85 -9.67
N THR A 145 6.67 10.61 -9.52
CA THR A 145 6.64 12.01 -9.08
C THR A 145 6.71 12.98 -10.27
N VAL A 146 6.39 14.25 -10.02
CA VAL A 146 6.59 15.31 -11.03
C VAL A 146 8.08 15.52 -11.33
N LYS A 147 8.97 15.26 -10.35
CA LYS A 147 10.42 15.51 -10.46
C LYS A 147 11.16 14.45 -11.25
N LEU A 148 10.69 13.20 -11.22
CA LEU A 148 11.36 12.07 -11.87
C LEU A 148 11.27 12.11 -13.40
N ASP A 149 10.42 12.96 -14.00
CA ASP A 149 10.15 13.07 -15.44
C ASP A 149 9.78 11.74 -16.16
N ILE A 150 9.48 10.70 -15.39
CA ILE A 150 8.96 9.42 -15.89
C ILE A 150 7.43 9.50 -15.86
N LYS A 151 6.81 9.37 -17.03
CA LYS A 151 5.36 9.29 -17.18
C LYS A 151 4.86 7.90 -16.79
N LEU A 152 3.64 7.83 -16.25
CA LEU A 152 2.95 6.57 -15.95
C LEU A 152 2.81 5.67 -17.20
N GLU A 153 2.63 6.29 -18.38
CA GLU A 153 2.61 5.63 -19.70
C GLU A 153 3.89 4.84 -20.03
N LYS A 154 4.97 5.04 -19.27
CA LYS A 154 6.25 4.35 -19.42
C LYS A 154 6.57 3.43 -18.23
N ALA A 155 5.60 3.15 -17.38
CA ALA A 155 5.77 2.22 -16.28
C ALA A 155 6.20 0.84 -16.81
N THR A 156 7.31 0.34 -16.30
CA THR A 156 7.77 -1.03 -16.58
C THR A 156 7.44 -1.93 -15.37
N PRO A 157 7.37 -3.26 -15.55
CA PRO A 157 7.12 -4.18 -14.44
C PRO A 157 8.10 -4.01 -13.27
N GLU A 158 9.36 -3.65 -13.54
CA GLU A 158 10.39 -3.45 -12.51
C GLU A 158 10.16 -2.18 -11.67
N MET A 159 9.41 -1.21 -12.21
CA MET A 159 8.99 -0.03 -11.45
C MET A 159 7.81 -0.34 -10.52
N LEU A 160 7.10 -1.44 -10.78
CA LEU A 160 5.94 -1.92 -10.06
C LEU A 160 6.38 -3.08 -9.16
N GLU A 161 6.82 -2.75 -7.95
CA GLU A 161 7.36 -3.80 -7.08
C GLU A 161 6.29 -4.53 -6.28
N LEU A 162 6.76 -5.60 -5.65
CA LEU A 162 5.96 -6.62 -5.00
C LEU A 162 5.92 -6.43 -3.49
N THR A 163 4.85 -6.93 -2.90
CA THR A 163 4.74 -7.17 -1.45
C THR A 163 4.23 -8.57 -1.24
N SER A 164 4.38 -9.17 -0.06
CA SER A 164 3.82 -10.51 0.16
C SER A 164 2.30 -10.50 0.12
N SER A 165 1.66 -9.57 0.82
CA SER A 165 0.21 -9.44 0.79
C SER A 165 -0.26 -8.04 1.17
N ILE A 166 -1.38 -7.63 0.57
CA ILE A 166 -2.08 -6.40 0.90
C ILE A 166 -3.53 -6.71 1.27
N THR A 167 -3.98 -6.11 2.37
CA THR A 167 -5.38 -6.11 2.79
C THR A 167 -5.90 -4.68 2.79
N ILE A 168 -7.03 -4.41 2.14
CA ILE A 168 -7.65 -3.08 2.11
C ILE A 168 -9.09 -3.20 2.62
N THR A 169 -9.42 -2.41 3.64
CA THR A 169 -10.79 -2.26 4.15
C THR A 169 -11.36 -0.93 3.66
N LYS A 170 -12.52 -0.53 4.17
CA LYS A 170 -13.10 0.78 3.90
C LYS A 170 -12.24 1.93 4.49
N GLU A 171 -11.54 1.65 5.58
CA GLU A 171 -10.87 2.67 6.40
C GLU A 171 -9.36 2.57 6.28
N ASP A 172 -8.82 1.37 6.12
CA ASP A 172 -7.39 1.11 6.22
C ASP A 172 -6.87 0.32 5.03
N ILE A 173 -5.57 0.42 4.82
CA ILE A 173 -4.78 -0.52 4.03
C ILE A 173 -3.62 -1.01 4.90
N ILE A 174 -3.36 -2.30 4.82
CA ILE A 174 -2.30 -3.00 5.53
C ILE A 174 -1.44 -3.69 4.47
N ILE A 175 -0.16 -3.34 4.45
CA ILE A 175 0.86 -3.89 3.57
C ILE A 175 1.81 -4.73 4.42
N LEU A 176 1.99 -6.01 4.08
CA LEU A 176 2.84 -6.94 4.82
C LEU A 176 3.99 -7.44 3.95
N ASN A 177 5.19 -7.47 4.54
CA ASN A 177 6.45 -7.89 3.94
C ASN A 177 6.67 -7.24 2.57
N GLY A 178 7.01 -5.95 2.57
CA GLY A 178 7.50 -5.30 1.37
C GLY A 178 8.93 -5.73 1.03
N GLU A 179 9.31 -5.56 -0.23
CA GLU A 179 10.63 -5.94 -0.76
C GLU A 179 11.69 -4.82 -0.58
N GLY A 180 11.38 -3.82 0.26
CA GLY A 180 12.32 -2.76 0.63
C GLY A 180 13.53 -3.29 1.37
N SER A 181 14.69 -2.68 1.14
CA SER A 181 15.91 -3.02 1.88
C SER A 181 15.76 -2.63 3.36
N VAL A 182 16.02 -3.58 4.25
CA VAL A 182 15.99 -3.40 5.71
C VAL A 182 16.85 -2.21 6.14
N ASP A 183 18.03 -2.04 5.54
CA ASP A 183 18.94 -0.92 5.86
C ASP A 183 18.33 0.43 5.47
N VAL A 184 17.66 0.50 4.31
CA VAL A 184 17.04 1.73 3.81
C VAL A 184 15.81 2.09 4.64
N ILE A 185 15.02 1.08 5.03
CA ILE A 185 13.87 1.26 5.93
C ILE A 185 14.37 1.75 7.30
N ALA A 186 15.40 1.12 7.88
CA ALA A 186 15.96 1.51 9.16
C ALA A 186 16.51 2.94 9.14
N GLN A 187 17.26 3.30 8.09
CA GLN A 187 17.76 4.66 7.89
C GLN A 187 16.63 5.67 7.78
N ARG A 188 15.53 5.32 7.10
CA ARG A 188 14.37 6.19 6.98
C ARG A 188 13.67 6.40 8.33
N CYS A 189 13.51 5.34 9.12
CA CYS A 189 12.99 5.46 10.49
C CYS A 189 13.88 6.36 11.37
N GLU A 190 15.20 6.25 11.27
CA GLU A 190 16.13 7.12 12.00
C GLU A 190 16.01 8.58 11.58
N GLN A 191 15.88 8.86 10.28
CA GLN A 191 15.63 10.21 9.78
C GLN A 191 14.36 10.81 10.38
N ILE A 192 13.25 10.07 10.38
CA ILE A 192 11.97 10.53 10.93
C ILE A 192 12.10 10.81 12.43
N ARG A 193 12.70 9.87 13.20
CA ARG A 193 12.96 10.07 14.64
C ARG A 193 13.86 11.27 14.91
N GLY A 194 14.85 11.51 14.05
CA GLY A 194 15.72 12.68 14.13
C GLY A 194 14.94 13.98 14.04
N VAL A 195 14.02 14.08 13.08
CA VAL A 195 13.14 15.24 12.92
C VAL A 195 12.19 15.38 14.11
N MET A 196 11.56 14.29 14.59
CA MET A 196 10.67 14.35 15.75
C MET A 196 11.34 14.86 17.03
N ASN A 197 12.63 14.58 17.20
CA ASN A 197 13.41 14.99 18.36
C ASN A 197 13.98 16.41 18.23
N ASP A 198 13.87 17.06 17.07
CA ASP A 198 14.31 18.43 16.89
C ASP A 198 13.43 19.37 17.74
N PRO A 199 14.02 20.22 18.61
CA PRO A 199 13.27 21.18 19.41
C PRO A 199 12.47 22.19 18.58
N SER A 200 12.84 22.40 17.32
CA SER A 200 12.15 23.30 16.39
C SER A 200 10.93 22.68 15.71
N THR A 201 10.75 21.36 15.80
CA THR A 201 9.58 20.68 15.26
C THR A 201 8.39 20.89 16.19
N PHE A 202 7.30 21.43 15.64
CA PHE A 202 6.09 21.70 16.39
C PHE A 202 5.34 20.40 16.71
N ASP A 203 4.58 20.39 17.81
CA ASP A 203 3.84 19.19 18.24
C ASP A 203 2.86 18.67 17.17
N TYR A 204 2.25 19.56 16.38
CA TYR A 204 1.37 19.17 15.27
C TYR A 204 2.11 18.44 14.14
N GLU A 205 3.42 18.66 13.99
CA GLU A 205 4.27 17.95 13.03
C GLU A 205 4.70 16.61 13.61
N LYS A 206 5.01 16.57 14.91
CA LYS A 206 5.35 15.32 15.62
C LYS A 206 4.18 14.33 15.63
N GLU A 207 2.94 14.79 15.71
CA GLU A 207 1.77 13.91 15.59
C GLU A 207 1.59 13.29 14.19
N LYS A 208 2.21 13.88 13.15
CA LYS A 208 2.12 13.40 11.77
C LYS A 208 3.29 12.52 11.33
N LEU A 209 4.43 12.62 12.03
CA LEU A 209 5.68 11.90 11.79
C LEU A 209 5.70 10.59 12.56
#